data_AF-A0A1J5MPL9-F1
#
_entry.id   AF-A0A1J5MPL9-F1
#
_cell.length_a   1.000
_cell.length_b   1.000
_cell.length_c   1.000
_cell.angle_alpha   90.00
_cell.angle_beta   90.00
_cell.angle_gamma   90.00
#
_symmetry.space_group_name_H-M   'P 1'
#
loop_
_entity.id
_entity.type
_entity.pdbx_description
1 polymer ?
#
loop_
_entity_poly.entity_id
_entity_poly.type
_entity_poly.pdbx_seq_one_letter_code
_entity_poly.pdbx_strand_id
1 'polypeptide(L)'
;MIRNFLSCESEVFQNSHGGIGEISVQKVFRRTDFKGGWDFALRVVMPPNSSMGVHQHEQNEEMYIILKGEGLMTIEGQEQRVGVGDMILNKPEGSHGLLNDSDCDIELLIVQASIKTL
;
A
#
# COMPACT_ATOMS: atom_id res chain seq x y z
N MET A 1 -15.92 15.87 4.43
CA MET A 1 -16.34 14.47 4.61
C MET A 1 -15.41 13.84 5.62
N ILE A 2 -15.92 13.04 6.56
CA ILE A 2 -15.12 12.33 7.56
C ILE A 2 -15.42 10.84 7.42
N ARG A 3 -14.39 10.00 7.26
CA ARG A 3 -14.47 8.53 7.22
C ARG A 3 -13.43 7.98 8.19
N ASN A 4 -13.78 6.94 8.93
CA ASN A 4 -12.87 6.26 9.84
C ASN A 4 -12.37 4.98 9.16
N PHE A 5 -11.06 4.85 8.99
CA PHE A 5 -10.48 3.71 8.28
C PHE A 5 -10.58 2.39 9.05
N LEU A 6 -10.79 2.42 10.36
CA LEU A 6 -10.97 1.24 11.22
C LEU A 6 -12.38 0.68 11.13
N SER A 7 -13.37 1.52 10.81
CA SER A 7 -14.78 1.13 10.72
C SER A 7 -15.34 1.12 9.29
N CYS A 8 -14.51 1.42 8.29
CA CYS A 8 -14.89 1.30 6.89
C CYS A 8 -14.93 -0.17 6.48
N GLU A 9 -15.82 -0.53 5.54
CA GLU A 9 -15.91 -1.88 5.03
C GLU A 9 -14.56 -2.34 4.46
N SER A 10 -14.19 -3.57 4.81
CA SER A 10 -12.97 -4.21 4.36
C SER A 10 -13.28 -5.28 3.33
N GLU A 11 -12.47 -5.33 2.28
CA GLU A 11 -12.48 -6.43 1.31
C GLU A 11 -11.20 -7.24 1.47
N VAL A 12 -11.30 -8.56 1.33
CA VAL A 12 -10.14 -9.46 1.33
C VAL A 12 -9.72 -9.75 -0.09
N PHE A 13 -8.44 -9.56 -0.39
CA PHE A 13 -7.84 -9.83 -1.69
C PHE A 13 -6.87 -11.00 -1.57
N GLN A 14 -7.00 -11.99 -2.45
CA GLN A 14 -6.05 -13.08 -2.60
C GLN A 14 -4.98 -12.68 -3.62
N ASN A 15 -3.72 -13.02 -3.34
CA ASN A 15 -2.60 -12.87 -4.24
C ASN A 15 -2.46 -11.46 -4.82
N SER A 16 -2.49 -10.44 -3.95
CA SER A 16 -2.39 -9.03 -4.35
C SER A 16 -1.14 -8.79 -5.22
N HIS A 17 -1.35 -8.28 -6.44
CA HIS A 17 -0.29 -8.10 -7.45
C HIS A 17 0.53 -9.39 -7.74
N GLY A 18 -0.10 -10.56 -7.67
CA GLY A 18 0.59 -11.84 -7.82
C GLY A 18 1.41 -12.26 -6.59
N GLY A 19 1.24 -11.57 -5.46
CA GLY A 19 1.85 -11.88 -4.18
C GLY A 19 1.28 -13.15 -3.52
N ILE A 20 1.68 -13.37 -2.28
CA ILE A 20 1.41 -14.58 -1.52
C ILE A 20 0.31 -14.30 -0.49
N GLY A 21 -0.61 -15.26 -0.32
CA GLY A 21 -1.64 -15.21 0.70
C GLY A 21 -2.69 -14.13 0.44
N GLU A 22 -3.25 -13.62 1.54
CA GLU A 22 -4.34 -12.65 1.50
C GLU A 22 -3.97 -11.35 2.20
N ILE A 23 -4.63 -10.27 1.79
CA ILE A 23 -4.57 -8.98 2.48
C ILE A 23 -5.98 -8.45 2.69
N SER A 24 -6.19 -7.71 3.77
CA SER A 24 -7.44 -6.96 4.01
C SER A 24 -7.25 -5.51 3.60
N VAL A 25 -8.18 -4.96 2.83
CA VAL A 25 -8.11 -3.59 2.31
C VAL A 25 -9.39 -2.82 2.66
N GLN A 26 -9.25 -1.73 3.42
CA GLN A 26 -10.30 -0.73 3.56
C GLN A 26 -10.09 0.41 2.56
N LYS A 27 -11.06 0.62 1.68
CA LYS A 27 -11.03 1.64 0.62
C LYS A 27 -11.59 2.96 1.13
N VAL A 28 -10.82 3.64 1.99
CA VAL A 28 -11.29 4.82 2.73
C VAL A 28 -11.73 5.95 1.80
N PHE A 29 -10.94 6.27 0.78
CA PHE A 29 -11.29 7.24 -0.27
C PHE A 29 -10.87 6.75 -1.65
N ARG A 30 -11.62 7.16 -2.68
CA ARG A 30 -11.40 6.80 -4.09
C ARG A 30 -11.35 8.05 -4.99
N ARG A 31 -10.96 7.87 -6.25
CA ARG A 31 -10.80 8.92 -7.27
C ARG A 31 -12.01 9.84 -7.40
N THR A 32 -13.21 9.29 -7.24
CA THR A 32 -14.49 10.02 -7.29
C THR A 32 -14.70 10.96 -6.10
N ASP A 33 -14.01 10.75 -4.98
CA ASP A 33 -14.06 11.62 -3.80
C ASP A 33 -13.18 12.88 -3.96
N PHE A 34 -12.24 12.89 -4.90
CA PHE A 34 -11.20 13.92 -5.01
C PHE A 34 -11.30 14.80 -6.26
N LYS A 35 -11.09 16.11 -6.08
CA LYS A 35 -10.86 17.07 -7.18
C LYS A 35 -9.38 17.22 -7.56
N GLY A 36 -8.47 16.83 -6.67
CA GLY A 36 -7.01 16.95 -6.81
C GLY A 36 -6.39 15.83 -7.65
N GLY A 37 -5.07 15.62 -7.53
CA GLY A 37 -4.37 14.50 -8.17
C GLY A 37 -4.59 13.14 -7.49
N TRP A 38 -5.27 13.10 -6.34
CA TRP A 38 -5.37 11.92 -5.48
C TRP A 38 -6.29 10.86 -6.10
N ASP A 39 -5.83 9.60 -6.11
CA ASP A 39 -6.56 8.47 -6.67
C ASP A 39 -7.23 7.62 -5.59
N PHE A 40 -6.55 7.42 -4.47
CA PHE A 40 -7.13 6.76 -3.31
C PHE A 40 -6.32 7.01 -2.04
N ALA A 41 -6.98 6.74 -0.92
CA ALA A 41 -6.33 6.49 0.36
C ALA A 41 -6.93 5.20 0.93
N LEU A 42 -6.08 4.23 1.20
CA LEU A 42 -6.44 2.89 1.65
C LEU A 42 -5.79 2.62 3.01
N ARG A 43 -6.44 1.78 3.81
CA ARG A 43 -5.77 1.01 4.85
C ARG A 43 -5.61 -0.42 4.37
N VAL A 44 -4.45 -1.00 4.63
CA VAL A 44 -4.15 -2.40 4.34
C VAL A 44 -3.67 -3.08 5.62
N VAL A 45 -4.11 -4.33 5.81
CA VAL A 45 -3.58 -5.25 6.83
C VAL A 45 -3.05 -6.48 6.11
N MET A 46 -1.79 -6.80 6.38
CA MET A 46 -1.08 -7.95 5.82
C MET A 46 -0.77 -8.95 6.94
N PRO A 47 -1.40 -10.13 6.95
CA PRO A 47 -1.07 -11.22 7.87
C PRO A 47 0.38 -11.73 7.71
N PRO A 48 0.91 -12.49 8.68
CA PRO A 48 2.20 -13.17 8.56
C PRO A 48 2.33 -13.98 7.27
N ASN A 49 3.51 -13.94 6.65
CA ASN A 49 3.84 -14.66 5.41
C ASN A 49 3.02 -14.25 4.17
N SER A 50 2.37 -13.08 4.20
CA SER A 50 1.68 -12.52 3.02
C SER A 50 2.55 -11.51 2.27
N SER A 51 2.23 -11.26 1.00
CA SER A 51 2.88 -10.20 0.24
C SER A 51 1.95 -9.47 -0.72
N MET A 52 2.27 -8.20 -0.95
CA MET A 52 1.89 -7.50 -2.17
C MET A 52 3.02 -7.69 -3.16
N GLY A 53 2.72 -8.37 -4.27
CA GLY A 53 3.72 -8.71 -5.29
C GLY A 53 4.37 -7.48 -5.92
N VAL A 54 5.56 -7.67 -6.48
CA VAL A 54 6.29 -6.59 -7.14
C VAL A 54 5.52 -6.13 -8.38
N HIS A 55 5.16 -4.85 -8.43
CA HIS A 55 4.47 -4.24 -9.55
C HIS A 55 5.06 -2.87 -9.85
N GLN A 56 4.78 -2.36 -11.04
CA GLN A 56 5.33 -1.11 -11.54
C GLN A 56 4.21 -0.07 -11.72
N HIS A 57 4.50 1.16 -11.31
CA HIS A 57 3.63 2.30 -11.56
C HIS A 57 3.92 2.91 -12.93
N GLU A 58 2.93 3.58 -13.52
CA GLU A 58 3.11 4.35 -14.75
C GLU A 58 3.01 5.84 -14.44
N GLN A 59 1.84 6.43 -14.67
CA GLN A 59 1.58 7.88 -14.58
C GLN A 59 1.11 8.31 -13.18
N ASN A 60 1.46 7.55 -12.15
CA ASN A 60 1.08 7.82 -10.76
C ASN A 60 2.25 7.50 -9.82
N GLU A 61 2.17 8.04 -8.63
CA GLU A 61 3.07 7.74 -7.52
C GLU A 61 2.26 7.26 -6.33
N GLU A 62 2.88 6.44 -5.50
CA GLU A 62 2.23 5.84 -4.34
C GLU A 62 3.12 5.97 -3.10
N MET A 63 2.49 6.18 -1.95
CA MET A 63 3.19 6.29 -0.68
C MET A 63 2.63 5.27 0.30
N TYR A 64 3.52 4.44 0.86
CA TYR A 64 3.22 3.55 1.98
C TYR A 64 3.60 4.25 3.28
N ILE A 65 2.76 4.10 4.30
CA ILE A 65 3.00 4.61 5.65
C ILE A 65 2.77 3.45 6.62
N ILE A 66 3.84 2.94 7.24
CA ILE A 66 3.74 1.78 8.14
C ILE A 66 3.22 2.22 9.51
N LEU A 67 2.06 1.73 9.90
CA LEU A 67 1.40 2.02 11.18
C LEU A 67 1.72 0.98 12.25
N LYS A 68 1.94 -0.28 11.86
CA LYS A 68 2.23 -1.41 12.75
C LYS A 68 3.06 -2.46 11.99
N GLY A 69 3.92 -3.18 12.71
CA GLY A 69 4.68 -4.30 12.18
C GLY A 69 5.94 -3.88 11.44
N GLU A 70 6.58 -4.87 10.82
CA GLU A 70 7.79 -4.72 10.02
C GLU A 70 7.78 -5.73 8.86
N GLY A 71 8.49 -5.41 7.78
CA GLY A 71 8.53 -6.23 6.58
C GLY A 71 9.71 -5.88 5.67
N LEU A 72 9.83 -6.59 4.54
CA LEU A 72 10.82 -6.30 3.51
C LEU A 72 10.13 -5.58 2.35
N MET A 73 10.49 -4.32 2.12
CA MET A 73 10.14 -3.63 0.88
C MET A 73 11.16 -3.98 -0.19
N THR A 74 10.67 -4.37 -1.36
CA THR A 74 11.45 -4.35 -2.59
C THR A 74 11.18 -3.03 -3.28
N ILE A 75 12.22 -2.25 -3.62
CA ILE A 75 12.14 -1.01 -4.39
C ILE A 75 13.19 -1.08 -5.49
N GLU A 76 12.77 -1.00 -6.75
CA GLU A 76 13.67 -1.07 -7.91
C GLU A 76 14.62 -2.29 -7.87
N GLY A 77 14.11 -3.42 -7.39
CA GLY A 77 14.86 -4.67 -7.25
C GLY A 77 15.81 -4.76 -6.06
N GLN A 78 15.86 -3.74 -5.19
CA GLN A 78 16.63 -3.77 -3.94
C GLN A 78 15.69 -4.01 -2.75
N GLU A 79 16.10 -4.87 -1.82
CA GLU A 79 15.33 -5.15 -0.60
C GLU A 79 15.83 -4.32 0.58
N GLN A 80 14.89 -3.75 1.33
CA GLN A 80 15.17 -3.01 2.56
C GLN A 80 14.13 -3.34 3.63
N ARG A 81 14.60 -3.52 4.87
CA ARG A 81 13.74 -3.62 6.05
C ARG A 81 13.00 -2.30 6.27
N VAL A 82 11.69 -2.38 6.48
CA VAL A 82 10.85 -1.25 6.89
C VAL A 82 10.07 -1.61 8.15
N GLY A 83 9.71 -0.59 8.93
CA GLY A 83 8.95 -0.75 10.16
C GLY A 83 8.10 0.47 10.51
N VAL A 84 7.49 0.42 11.69
CA VAL A 84 6.57 1.46 12.17
C VAL A 84 7.16 2.86 12.07
N GLY A 85 6.42 3.76 11.44
CA GLY A 85 6.80 5.15 11.24
C GLY A 85 7.54 5.43 9.93
N ASP A 86 7.98 4.39 9.21
CA ASP A 86 8.57 4.58 7.89
C ASP A 86 7.52 5.02 6.88
N MET A 87 7.94 5.95 6.02
CA MET A 87 7.20 6.43 4.88
C MET A 87 8.00 6.12 3.62
N ILE A 88 7.40 5.37 2.69
CA ILE A 88 8.05 4.88 1.50
C ILE A 88 7.37 5.50 0.29
N LEU A 89 8.13 6.27 -0.50
CA LEU A 89 7.66 6.87 -1.73
C LEU A 89 8.04 5.99 -2.93
N ASN A 90 7.01 5.44 -3.56
CA ASN A 90 7.09 4.69 -4.79
C ASN A 90 6.84 5.63 -5.97
N LYS A 91 7.90 5.92 -6.71
CA LYS A 91 7.91 6.94 -7.77
C LYS A 91 7.17 6.46 -9.03
N PRO A 92 6.74 7.39 -9.90
CA PRO A 92 6.29 7.05 -11.26
C PRO A 92 7.35 6.23 -11.99
N GLU A 93 6.90 5.26 -12.79
CA GLU A 93 7.75 4.28 -13.48
C GLU A 93 8.58 3.36 -12.56
N GLY A 94 8.52 3.55 -11.24
CA GLY A 94 9.20 2.72 -10.25
C GLY A 94 8.46 1.41 -10.00
N SER A 95 9.22 0.37 -9.65
CA SER A 95 8.66 -0.91 -9.21
C SER A 95 8.85 -1.11 -7.72
N HIS A 96 7.85 -1.71 -7.07
CA HIS A 96 7.92 -2.03 -5.66
C HIS A 96 7.06 -3.23 -5.27
N GLY A 97 7.35 -3.81 -4.11
CA GLY A 97 6.53 -4.83 -3.45
C GLY A 97 6.79 -4.82 -1.94
N LEU A 98 5.92 -5.46 -1.18
CA LEU A 98 6.04 -5.60 0.27
C LEU A 98 5.82 -7.04 0.68
N LEU A 99 6.78 -7.61 1.40
CA LEU A 99 6.67 -8.91 2.05
C LEU A 99 6.54 -8.73 3.56
N ASN A 100 5.52 -9.36 4.15
CA ASN A 100 5.48 -9.60 5.58
C ASN A 100 6.12 -10.95 5.90
N ASP A 101 7.42 -10.93 6.20
CA ASP A 101 8.21 -12.08 6.65
C ASP A 101 8.27 -12.22 8.19
N SER A 102 7.43 -11.47 8.91
CA SER A 102 7.33 -11.52 10.37
C SER A 102 6.21 -12.46 10.85
N ASP A 103 6.11 -12.65 12.16
CA ASP A 103 5.04 -13.42 12.82
C ASP A 103 3.84 -12.55 13.27
N CYS A 104 3.87 -11.25 12.94
CA CYS A 104 2.85 -10.28 13.31
C CYS A 104 2.23 -9.63 12.06
N ASP A 105 1.02 -9.07 12.19
CA ASP A 105 0.41 -8.29 11.11
C ASP A 105 1.20 -7.00 10.84
N ILE A 106 1.35 -6.65 9.57
CA ILE A 106 1.67 -5.28 9.14
C ILE A 106 0.37 -4.54 8.90
N GLU A 107 0.26 -3.33 9.46
CA GLU A 107 -0.78 -2.38 9.12
C GLU A 107 -0.16 -1.16 8.46
N LEU A 108 -0.70 -0.74 7.32
CA LEU A 108 -0.20 0.41 6.59
C LEU A 108 -1.33 1.24 5.96
N LEU A 109 -1.04 2.51 5.75
CA LEU A 109 -1.81 3.35 4.83
C LEU A 109 -1.12 3.38 3.48
N ILE A 110 -1.94 3.36 2.43
CA ILE A 110 -1.47 3.47 1.05
C ILE A 110 -2.20 4.64 0.40
N VAL A 111 -1.45 5.61 -0.10
CA VAL A 111 -1.98 6.79 -0.77
C VAL A 111 -1.36 6.89 -2.15
N GLN A 112 -2.20 6.96 -3.18
CA GLN A 112 -1.74 7.13 -4.56
C GLN A 112 -2.27 8.45 -5.14
N ALA A 113 -1.44 9.10 -5.94
CA ALA A 113 -1.84 10.23 -6.74
C ALA A 113 -1.35 10.09 -8.19
N SER A 114 -2.22 10.44 -9.13
CA SER A 114 -1.85 10.60 -10.53
C SER A 114 -0.99 11.85 -10.70
N ILE A 115 0.08 11.71 -11.48
CA ILE A 115 0.91 12.84 -11.87
C ILE A 115 0.09 13.70 -12.83
N LYS A 116 -0.23 14.92 -12.41
CA LYS A 116 -0.83 15.89 -13.33
C LYS A 116 0.24 16.32 -14.32
N THR A 117 0.09 15.96 -15.58
CA THR A 117 0.73 16.70 -16.67
C THR A 117 0.20 18.13 -16.61
N LEU A 118 1.12 19.10 -16.42
CA LEU A 118 0.84 20.52 -16.52
C LEU A 118 0.34 20.88 -17.92
#